data_AF-A0A1H6EYR5-F1
#
_entry.id   AF-A0A1H6EYR5-F1
#
_cell.length_a   1.000
_cell.length_b   1.000
_cell.length_c   1.000
_cell.angle_alpha   90.00
_cell.angle_beta   90.00
_cell.angle_gamma   90.00
#
_symmetry.space_group_name_H-M   'P 1'
#
loop_
_entity.id
_entity.type
_entity.pdbx_description
1 polymer ?
#
loop_
_entity_poly.entity_id
_entity_poly.type
_entity_poly.pdbx_seq_one_letter_code
_entity_poly.pdbx_strand_id
1 'polypeptide(L)'
;MSGARALTFAEAVAIIARSAGRSIEYVELSPEQYKDELLAEGWPEAVADALNTMFALRRSGRVSVPADGVQQVLGREPIAFEDYVTRVAATGAWS
;
A
#
# COMPACT_ATOMS: atom_id res chain seq x y z
N MET A 1 -15.34 -1.65 -1.96
CA MET A 1 -14.75 -2.67 -2.86
C MET A 1 -13.28 -2.84 -2.51
N SER A 2 -12.70 -4.04 -2.61
CA SER A 2 -11.27 -4.29 -2.37
C SER A 2 -10.66 -5.25 -3.40
N GLY A 3 -9.36 -5.50 -3.29
CA GLY A 3 -8.66 -6.58 -4.00
C GLY A 3 -8.93 -7.96 -3.40
N ALA A 4 -8.30 -9.00 -3.99
CA ALA A 4 -8.51 -10.41 -3.65
C ALA A 4 -8.08 -10.80 -2.22
N ARG A 5 -7.07 -10.12 -1.67
CA ARG A 5 -6.58 -10.37 -0.31
C ARG A 5 -5.98 -9.11 0.31
N ALA A 6 -5.87 -9.13 1.63
CA ALA A 6 -5.11 -8.14 2.38
C ALA A 6 -3.61 -8.32 2.15
N LEU A 7 -2.87 -7.22 2.22
CA LEU A 7 -1.42 -7.16 2.10
C LEU A 7 -0.87 -6.15 3.11
N THR A 8 0.24 -6.50 3.73
CA THR A 8 1.10 -5.55 4.43
C THR A 8 1.94 -4.76 3.42
N PHE A 9 2.47 -3.60 3.85
CA PHE A 9 3.40 -2.84 3.01
C PHE A 9 4.68 -3.63 2.70
N ALA A 10 5.20 -4.39 3.66
CA ALA A 10 6.36 -5.26 3.47
C ALA A 10 6.10 -6.33 2.39
N GLU A 11 4.95 -6.99 2.41
CA GLU A 11 4.58 -7.97 1.37
C GLU A 11 4.43 -7.31 0.00
N ALA A 12 3.78 -6.14 -0.06
CA ALA A 12 3.60 -5.40 -1.30
C ALA A 12 4.95 -4.99 -1.91
N VAL A 13 5.87 -4.45 -1.10
CA VAL A 13 7.23 -4.09 -1.54
C VAL A 13 8.01 -5.33 -1.97
N ALA A 14 7.91 -6.45 -1.25
CA ALA A 14 8.58 -7.69 -1.65
C ALA A 14 8.07 -8.23 -2.99
N ILE A 15 6.77 -8.10 -3.29
CA ILE A 15 6.21 -8.47 -4.59
C ILE A 15 6.76 -7.54 -5.69
N ILE A 16 6.78 -6.23 -5.46
CA ILE A 16 7.33 -5.25 -6.41
C ILE A 16 8.82 -5.51 -6.67
N ALA A 17 9.62 -5.70 -5.62
CA ALA A 17 11.06 -5.97 -5.72
C ALA A 17 11.35 -7.19 -6.61
N ARG A 18 10.61 -8.29 -6.39
CA ARG A 18 10.74 -9.51 -7.20
C ARG A 18 10.37 -9.28 -8.66
N SER A 19 9.25 -8.63 -8.94
CA SER A 19 8.80 -8.38 -10.32
C SER A 19 9.64 -7.33 -11.05
N ALA A 20 10.22 -6.37 -10.33
CA ALA A 20 11.12 -5.36 -10.89
C ALA A 20 12.56 -5.86 -11.07
N GLY A 21 12.91 -7.00 -10.47
CA GLY A 21 14.28 -7.54 -10.51
C GLY A 21 15.31 -6.69 -9.77
N ARG A 22 14.89 -5.91 -8.77
CA ARG A 22 15.75 -5.00 -7.99
C ARG A 22 15.57 -5.24 -6.49
N SER A 23 16.61 -4.99 -5.72
CA SER A 23 16.49 -4.93 -4.25
C SER A 23 15.74 -3.65 -3.86
N ILE A 24 14.58 -3.79 -3.24
CA ILE A 24 13.79 -2.69 -2.68
C ILE A 24 13.41 -3.11 -1.26
N GLU A 25 13.80 -2.29 -0.28
CA GLU A 25 13.53 -2.56 1.12
C GLU A 25 12.37 -1.70 1.63
N TYR A 26 11.49 -2.30 2.41
CA TYR A 26 10.49 -1.58 3.17
C TYR A 26 11.08 -1.20 4.53
N VAL A 27 11.17 0.10 4.79
CA VAL A 27 11.56 0.65 6.09
C VAL A 27 10.33 1.25 6.74
N GLU A 28 9.96 0.72 7.91
CA GLU A 28 8.86 1.27 8.69
C GLU A 28 9.34 2.45 9.53
N LEU A 29 8.68 3.59 9.38
CA LEU A 29 8.89 4.76 10.23
C LEU A 29 7.96 4.73 11.44
N SER A 30 8.43 5.24 12.57
CA SER A 30 7.55 5.56 13.69
C SER A 30 6.56 6.66 13.29
N PRO A 31 5.39 6.76 13.96
CA PRO A 31 4.45 7.86 13.69
C PRO A 31 5.06 9.25 13.88
N GLU A 32 5.99 9.39 14.82
CA GLU A 32 6.71 10.64 15.09
C GLU A 32 7.66 10.96 13.94
N GLN A 33 8.50 10.00 13.53
CA GLN A 33 9.41 10.16 12.39
C GLN A 33 8.67 10.55 11.11
N TYR A 34 7.54 9.88 10.83
CA TYR A 34 6.75 10.19 9.65
C TYR A 34 6.10 11.58 9.71
N LYS A 35 5.65 12.03 10.90
CA LYS A 35 5.13 13.39 11.08
C LYS A 35 6.22 14.43 10.86
N ASP A 36 7.40 14.21 11.46
CA ASP A 36 8.52 15.14 11.36
C ASP A 36 9.00 15.29 9.91
N GLU A 37 9.07 14.19 9.15
CA GLU A 37 9.41 14.23 7.72
C GLU A 37 8.41 15.06 6.91
N LEU A 38 7.10 14.83 7.09
CA LEU A 38 6.07 15.59 6.38
C LEU A 38 6.11 17.08 6.71
N LEU A 39 6.31 17.43 7.98
CA LEU A 39 6.45 18.83 8.40
C LEU A 39 7.71 19.47 7.79
N ALA A 40 8.83 18.75 7.73
CA ALA A 40 10.06 19.22 7.10
C ALA A 40 9.89 19.44 5.58
N GLU A 41 9.05 18.64 4.92
CA GLU A 41 8.65 18.84 3.52
C GLU A 41 7.64 19.99 3.32
N GLY A 42 7.18 20.63 4.39
CA GLY A 42 6.26 21.77 4.33
C GLY A 42 4.78 21.39 4.28
N TRP A 43 4.43 20.14 4.59
CA TRP A 43 3.03 19.73 4.68
C TRP A 43 2.36 20.37 5.91
N PRO A 44 1.07 20.71 5.84
CA PRO A 44 0.34 21.20 7.00
C PRO A 44 0.23 20.13 8.10
N GLU A 45 0.36 20.53 9.37
CA GLU A 45 0.29 19.61 10.51
C GLU A 45 -1.00 18.76 10.52
N ALA A 46 -2.14 19.38 10.21
CA ALA A 46 -3.41 18.67 10.13
C ALA A 46 -3.39 17.52 9.11
N VAL A 47 -2.61 17.65 8.02
CA VAL A 47 -2.45 16.58 7.02
C VAL A 47 -1.55 15.48 7.57
N ALA A 48 -0.44 15.83 8.22
CA ALA A 48 0.43 14.84 8.84
C ALA A 48 -0.30 14.01 9.91
N ASP A 49 -1.11 14.65 10.76
CA ASP A 49 -1.91 13.97 11.77
C ASP A 49 -3.00 13.08 11.17
N ALA A 50 -3.65 13.53 10.09
CA ALA A 50 -4.63 12.73 9.37
C ALA A 50 -4.00 11.47 8.75
N LEU A 51 -2.81 11.59 8.15
CA LEU A 51 -2.08 10.46 7.60
C LEU A 51 -1.64 9.48 8.70
N ASN A 52 -1.14 9.99 9.83
CA ASN A 52 -0.80 9.15 10.98
C ASN A 52 -2.00 8.38 11.53
N THR A 53 -3.15 9.02 11.63
CA THR A 53 -4.40 8.37 12.05
C THR A 53 -4.80 7.26 11.08
N MET A 54 -4.72 7.53 9.77
CA MET A 54 -5.00 6.53 8.73
C MET A 54 -4.05 5.33 8.81
N PHE A 55 -2.74 5.55 9.01
CA PHE A 55 -1.78 4.46 9.15
C PHE A 55 -1.96 3.69 10.46
N ALA A 56 -2.39 4.34 11.54
CA ALA A 56 -2.72 3.66 12.79
C ALA A 56 -3.91 2.68 12.60
N LEU A 57 -4.95 3.07 11.86
CA LEU A 57 -6.07 2.19 11.51
C LEU A 57 -5.64 0.97 10.68
N ARG A 58 -4.69 1.16 9.76
CA ARG A 58 -4.10 0.06 8.98
C ARG A 58 -3.29 -0.88 9.84
N ARG A 59 -2.39 -0.35 10.69
CA ARG A 59 -1.58 -1.14 11.64
C ARG A 59 -2.44 -1.93 12.61
N SER A 60 -3.58 -1.39 13.04
CA SER A 60 -4.50 -2.10 13.93
C SER A 60 -5.31 -3.21 13.23
N GLY A 61 -5.12 -3.43 11.92
CA GLY A 61 -5.86 -4.44 11.15
C GLY A 61 -7.35 -4.16 10.97
N ARG A 62 -7.85 -2.99 11.39
CA ARG A 62 -9.29 -2.66 11.36
C ARG A 62 -9.85 -2.52 9.94
N VAL A 63 -8.97 -2.37 8.96
CA VAL A 63 -9.29 -2.19 7.53
C VAL A 63 -8.66 -3.28 6.66
N SER A 64 -8.31 -4.45 7.23
CA SER A 64 -7.65 -5.54 6.50
C SER A 64 -8.62 -6.52 5.84
N VAL A 65 -9.89 -6.55 6.23
CA VAL A 65 -10.85 -7.54 5.70
C VAL A 65 -11.25 -7.18 4.26
N PRO A 66 -11.02 -8.07 3.28
CA PRO A 66 -11.48 -7.84 1.91
C PRO A 66 -13.01 -7.77 1.83
N ALA A 67 -13.50 -6.96 0.91
CA ALA A 67 -14.90 -6.78 0.58
C ALA A 67 -15.20 -7.30 -0.83
N ASP A 68 -16.37 -7.92 -0.99
CA ASP A 68 -16.87 -8.58 -2.20
C ASP A 68 -17.42 -7.64 -3.28
N GLY A 69 -17.36 -6.32 -3.07
CA GLY A 69 -17.97 -5.34 -3.98
C GLY A 69 -17.51 -5.41 -5.44
N VAL A 70 -16.33 -5.97 -5.74
CA VAL A 70 -15.91 -6.21 -7.13
C VAL A 70 -16.75 -7.32 -7.78
N GLN A 71 -16.97 -8.42 -7.06
CA GLN A 71 -17.80 -9.53 -7.54
C GLN A 71 -19.25 -9.07 -7.70
N GLN A 72 -19.77 -8.31 -6.73
CA GLN A 72 -21.16 -7.82 -6.75
C GLN A 72 -21.44 -6.88 -7.93
N VAL A 73 -20.48 -6.00 -8.28
CA VAL A 73 -20.69 -4.99 -9.34
C VAL A 73 -20.29 -5.49 -10.72
N LEU A 74 -19.23 -6.29 -10.83
CA LEU A 74 -18.64 -6.69 -12.12
C LEU A 74 -18.83 -8.16 -12.49
N GLY A 75 -19.37 -9.00 -11.59
CA GLY A 75 -19.61 -10.43 -11.83
C GLY A 75 -18.34 -11.27 -12.00
N ARG A 76 -17.18 -10.77 -11.56
CA ARG A 76 -15.88 -11.46 -11.62
C ARG A 76 -15.08 -11.25 -10.34
N GLU A 77 -14.13 -12.13 -10.10
CA GLU A 77 -13.17 -11.97 -9.00
C GLU A 77 -12.31 -10.70 -9.17
N PRO A 78 -11.94 -10.02 -8.08
CA PRO A 78 -10.90 -9.01 -8.11
C PRO A 78 -9.56 -9.62 -8.55
N ILE A 79 -8.76 -8.83 -9.25
CA ILE A 79 -7.42 -9.27 -9.65
C ILE A 79 -6.49 -9.37 -8.42
N ALA A 80 -5.52 -10.28 -8.47
CA ALA A 80 -4.47 -10.35 -7.47
C ALA A 80 -3.50 -9.16 -7.62
N PHE A 81 -2.85 -8.77 -6.53
CA PHE A 81 -1.87 -7.68 -6.56
C PHE A 81 -0.63 -8.07 -7.37
N GLU A 82 -0.25 -9.34 -7.32
CA GLU A 82 0.85 -9.94 -8.08
C GLU A 82 0.65 -9.80 -9.59
N ASP A 83 -0.58 -10.01 -10.07
CA ASP A 83 -0.92 -9.84 -11.49
C ASP A 83 -0.80 -8.37 -11.91
N TYR A 84 -1.28 -7.47 -11.04
CA TYR A 84 -1.13 -6.03 -11.25
C TYR A 84 0.35 -5.64 -11.34
N VAL A 85 1.16 -6.05 -10.35
CA VAL A 85 2.59 -5.71 -10.30
C VAL A 85 3.33 -6.27 -11.51
N THR A 86 3.08 -7.51 -11.90
CA THR A 86 3.70 -8.14 -13.08
C THR A 86 3.43 -7.33 -14.34
N ARG A 87 2.18 -6.89 -14.54
CA ARG A 87 1.81 -6.06 -15.69
C ARG A 87 2.49 -4.69 -15.66
N VAL A 88 2.56 -4.04 -14.50
CA VAL A 88 3.13 -2.69 -14.37
C VAL A 88 4.66 -2.71 -14.44
N ALA A 89 5.31 -3.75 -13.92
CA ALA A 89 6.76 -3.90 -14.03
C ALA A 89 7.20 -3.98 -15.50
N ALA A 90 6.40 -4.64 -16.36
CA ALA A 90 6.65 -4.71 -17.80
C ALA A 90 6.63 -3.35 -18.51
N THR A 91 6.05 -2.30 -17.90
CA THR A 91 6.05 -0.94 -18.46
C THR A 91 7.27 -0.11 -18.03
N GLY A 92 8.17 -0.68 -17.22
CA GLY A 92 9.37 0.01 -16.72
C GLY A 92 9.10 0.99 -15.57
N ALA A 93 7.95 0.92 -14.89
CA ALA A 93 7.59 1.86 -13.81
C ALA A 93 8.56 1.86 -12.61
N TRP A 94 9.37 0.81 -12.47
CA TRP A 94 10.36 0.63 -11.40
C TRP A 94 11.76 0.28 -11.94
N SER A 95 12.02 0.57 -13.22
CA SER A 95 13.33 0.39 -13.86
C SER A 95 14.26 1.56 -13.58
#